data_AF-A0A7L1NCM7-F1
#
_entry.id   AF-A0A7L1NCM7-F1
#
_cell.length_a   1.000
_cell.length_b   1.000
_cell.length_c   1.000
_cell.angle_alpha   90.00
_cell.angle_beta   90.00
_cell.angle_gamma   90.00
#
_symmetry.space_group_name_H-M   'P 1'
#
loop_
_entity.id
_entity.type
_entity.pdbx_description
1 polymer ?
#
loop_
_entity_poly.entity_id
_entity_poly.type
_entity_poly.pdbx_seq_one_letter_code
_entity_poly.pdbx_strand_id
1 'polypeptide(L)'
;SGSHLKQIFDKISNLLSGKPVQNAGKTVSVTQHPEGLDFVYYKVAEKFVHQAEAEIAANHDSAFTIAVLVLGIWETHPRIGDLILAHLHEKCPYAVPFYPTWKEGTSVQDQKRMLGYIIYDDGIESQESFLKRMSGMIRFYAALIHLRWPYSSKQGGHPHGLSNGWRWLAQMLNMAPMPDVTATVLFDFLEVCGNALMKQYDTQFWKMVLLMQEEYIPRIEAVTSSGQTGSLSRLKGFLQECLQQKEVPLPKGALSPSFWKS
;
A
#
# COMPACT_ATOMS: atom_id res chain seq x y z
N SER A 1 -18.29 -7.34 -8.54
CA SER A 1 -19.18 -6.20 -8.84
C SER A 1 -19.18 -5.22 -7.67
N GLY A 2 -19.55 -3.96 -7.90
CA GLY A 2 -19.69 -2.96 -6.85
C GLY A 2 -20.78 -3.33 -5.84
N SER A 3 -21.87 -3.96 -6.30
CA SER A 3 -22.93 -4.51 -5.46
C SER A 3 -22.42 -5.52 -4.41
N HIS A 4 -21.56 -6.46 -4.82
CA HIS A 4 -20.95 -7.42 -3.89
C HIS A 4 -19.99 -6.75 -2.92
N LEU A 5 -19.18 -5.78 -3.38
CA LEU A 5 -18.27 -5.03 -2.52
C LEU A 5 -19.04 -4.26 -1.43
N LYS A 6 -20.20 -3.70 -1.78
CA LYS A 6 -21.09 -3.03 -0.82
C LYS A 6 -21.62 -3.98 0.26
N GLN A 7 -21.98 -5.22 -0.11
CA GLN A 7 -22.40 -6.23 0.88
C GLN A 7 -21.29 -6.58 1.87
N ILE A 8 -20.04 -6.70 1.38
CA ILE A 8 -18.88 -6.93 2.25
C ILE A 8 -18.67 -5.73 3.18
N PHE A 9 -18.72 -4.51 2.64
CA PHE A 9 -18.64 -3.28 3.43
C PHE A 9 -19.70 -3.27 4.53
N ASP A 10 -20.97 -3.53 4.21
CA ASP A 10 -22.07 -3.51 5.18
C ASP A 10 -21.89 -4.57 6.26
N LYS A 11 -21.44 -5.78 5.89
CA LYS A 11 -21.17 -6.84 6.87
C LYS A 11 -20.07 -6.44 7.86
N ILE A 12 -18.96 -5.88 7.37
CA ILE A 12 -17.84 -5.44 8.23
C ILE A 12 -18.25 -4.23 9.08
N SER A 13 -18.87 -3.21 8.49
CA SER A 13 -19.29 -2.02 9.22
C SER A 13 -20.36 -2.33 10.28
N ASN A 14 -21.30 -3.23 9.99
CA ASN A 14 -22.28 -3.67 10.99
C ASN A 14 -21.60 -4.39 12.15
N LEU A 15 -20.64 -5.29 11.88
CA LEU A 15 -19.87 -5.98 12.91
C LEU A 15 -19.10 -4.99 13.81
N LEU A 16 -18.41 -4.02 13.20
CA LEU A 16 -17.67 -2.97 13.92
C LEU A 16 -18.58 -1.97 14.66
N SER A 17 -19.85 -1.88 14.27
CA SER A 17 -20.87 -1.08 14.96
C SER A 17 -21.55 -1.82 16.12
N GLY A 18 -21.11 -3.04 16.47
CA GLY A 18 -21.73 -3.85 17.52
C GLY A 18 -22.94 -4.66 17.08
N LYS A 19 -23.41 -4.51 15.84
CA LYS A 19 -24.61 -5.20 15.36
C LYS A 19 -24.33 -6.69 15.15
N PRO A 20 -25.33 -7.55 15.36
CA PRO A 20 -25.20 -8.97 15.06
C PRO A 20 -25.03 -9.19 13.54
N VAL A 21 -24.13 -10.10 13.17
CA VAL A 21 -23.89 -10.50 11.78
C VAL A 21 -23.99 -12.00 11.60
N GLN A 22 -24.46 -12.45 10.44
CA GLN A 22 -24.52 -13.87 10.09
C GLN A 22 -23.17 -14.35 9.53
N ASN A 23 -22.67 -15.46 10.08
CA ASN A 23 -21.48 -16.14 9.61
C ASN A 23 -21.67 -17.66 9.70
N ALA A 24 -21.60 -18.36 8.56
CA ALA A 24 -21.73 -19.82 8.47
C ALA A 24 -22.94 -20.40 9.27
N GLY A 25 -24.11 -19.77 9.14
CA GLY A 25 -25.35 -20.18 9.83
C GLY A 25 -25.42 -19.80 11.32
N LYS A 26 -24.42 -19.11 11.86
CA LYS A 26 -24.42 -18.61 13.24
C LYS A 26 -24.47 -17.09 13.26
N THR A 27 -25.22 -16.54 14.21
CA THR A 27 -25.22 -15.11 14.51
C THR A 27 -24.12 -14.79 15.50
N VAL A 28 -23.24 -13.86 15.15
CA VAL A 28 -22.12 -13.41 15.98
C VAL A 28 -22.31 -11.93 16.32
N SER A 29 -22.05 -11.53 17.56
CA SER A 29 -21.99 -10.12 17.96
C SER A 29 -20.75 -9.87 18.82
N VAL A 30 -20.07 -8.76 18.55
CA VAL A 30 -18.88 -8.33 19.30
C VAL A 30 -19.20 -7.85 20.71
N THR A 31 -20.48 -7.60 21.01
CA THR A 31 -20.94 -7.17 22.34
C THR A 31 -21.03 -8.32 23.36
N GLN A 32 -20.84 -9.58 22.92
CA GLN A 32 -20.86 -10.75 23.78
C GLN A 32 -19.63 -10.85 24.70
N HIS A 33 -18.57 -10.07 24.45
CA HIS A 33 -17.37 -10.02 25.26
C HIS A 33 -16.90 -8.58 25.43
N PRO A 34 -16.49 -8.13 26.63
CA PRO A 34 -16.08 -6.74 26.86
C PRO A 34 -14.91 -6.30 25.96
N GLU A 35 -13.99 -7.21 25.64
CA GLU A 35 -12.83 -6.95 24.75
C GLU A 35 -13.13 -7.22 23.27
N GLY A 36 -14.33 -7.69 22.93
CA GLY A 36 -14.66 -8.17 21.59
C GLY A 36 -14.57 -7.07 20.53
N LEU A 37 -14.93 -5.84 20.89
CA LEU A 37 -14.86 -4.70 19.98
C LEU A 37 -13.41 -4.37 19.61
N ASP A 38 -12.54 -4.18 20.61
CA ASP A 38 -11.13 -3.84 20.39
C ASP A 38 -10.40 -4.94 19.62
N PHE A 39 -10.68 -6.20 19.96
CA PHE A 39 -10.14 -7.36 19.26
C PHE A 39 -10.56 -7.39 17.78
N VAL A 40 -11.83 -7.12 17.45
CA VAL A 40 -12.27 -7.14 16.05
C VAL A 40 -11.64 -6.01 15.24
N TYR A 41 -11.46 -4.82 15.84
CA TYR A 41 -10.79 -3.70 15.18
C TYR A 41 -9.36 -4.09 14.79
N TYR A 42 -8.62 -4.67 15.73
CA TYR A 42 -7.27 -5.17 15.50
C TYR A 42 -7.24 -6.24 14.41
N LYS A 43 -8.09 -7.27 14.52
CA LYS A 43 -8.09 -8.40 13.58
C LYS A 43 -8.57 -8.06 12.18
N VAL A 44 -9.52 -7.13 12.03
CA VAL A 44 -9.93 -6.66 10.71
C VAL A 44 -8.81 -5.85 10.05
N ALA A 45 -8.14 -4.97 10.80
CA ALA A 45 -7.00 -4.21 10.31
C ALA A 45 -5.85 -5.14 9.88
N GLU A 46 -5.47 -6.09 10.74
CA GLU A 46 -4.48 -7.14 10.44
C GLU A 46 -4.84 -7.90 9.16
N LYS A 47 -6.12 -8.28 9.01
CA LYS A 47 -6.58 -9.03 7.84
C LYS A 47 -6.47 -8.21 6.55
N PHE A 48 -6.77 -6.91 6.58
CA PHE A 48 -6.62 -6.06 5.39
C PHE A 48 -5.16 -5.96 4.95
N VAL A 49 -4.23 -5.74 5.89
CA VAL A 49 -2.80 -5.71 5.56
C VAL A 49 -2.30 -7.08 5.08
N HIS A 50 -2.81 -8.16 5.65
CA HIS A 50 -2.49 -9.51 5.15
C HIS A 50 -3.02 -9.77 3.73
N GLN A 51 -4.18 -9.23 3.35
CA GLN A 51 -4.63 -9.29 1.94
C GLN A 51 -3.69 -8.53 1.02
N ALA A 52 -3.10 -7.42 1.47
CA ALA A 52 -2.09 -6.71 0.71
C ALA A 52 -0.80 -7.50 0.54
N GLU A 53 -0.36 -8.16 1.61
CA GLU A 53 0.82 -9.01 1.62
C GLU A 53 0.70 -10.25 0.73
N ALA A 54 -0.50 -10.84 0.60
CA ALA A 54 -0.72 -12.10 -0.11
C ALA A 54 -1.49 -11.92 -1.45
N GLU A 55 -2.73 -11.47 -1.40
CA GLU A 55 -3.63 -11.39 -2.57
C GLU A 55 -3.17 -10.30 -3.54
N ILE A 56 -2.88 -9.10 -3.05
CA ILE A 56 -2.41 -8.00 -3.92
C ILE A 56 -1.03 -8.35 -4.49
N ALA A 57 -0.15 -8.94 -3.69
CA ALA A 57 1.15 -9.41 -4.14
C ALA A 57 1.06 -10.46 -5.27
N ALA A 58 -0.02 -11.26 -5.32
CA ALA A 58 -0.27 -12.22 -6.39
C ALA A 58 -1.04 -11.63 -7.58
N ASN A 59 -1.93 -10.67 -7.32
CA ASN A 59 -2.80 -10.03 -8.30
C ASN A 59 -2.90 -8.52 -8.00
N HIS A 60 -2.05 -7.72 -8.63
CA HIS A 60 -1.94 -6.28 -8.37
C HIS A 60 -3.26 -5.53 -8.55
N ASP A 61 -4.13 -5.94 -9.47
CA ASP A 61 -5.41 -5.28 -9.76
C ASP A 61 -6.39 -5.36 -8.57
N SER A 62 -6.22 -6.33 -7.68
CA SER A 62 -7.04 -6.44 -6.46
C SER A 62 -6.79 -5.29 -5.46
N ALA A 63 -5.70 -4.52 -5.63
CA ALA A 63 -5.41 -3.37 -4.80
C ALA A 63 -6.56 -2.36 -4.78
N PHE A 64 -7.20 -2.12 -5.92
CA PHE A 64 -8.24 -1.10 -6.04
C PHE A 64 -9.53 -1.50 -5.31
N THR A 65 -9.97 -2.75 -5.45
CA THR A 65 -11.19 -3.24 -4.79
C THR A 65 -10.99 -3.31 -3.27
N ILE A 66 -9.85 -3.82 -2.82
CA ILE A 66 -9.53 -3.95 -1.39
C ILE A 66 -9.36 -2.56 -0.76
N ALA A 67 -8.60 -1.65 -1.38
CA ALA A 67 -8.37 -0.31 -0.84
C ALA A 67 -9.65 0.53 -0.76
N VAL A 68 -10.53 0.47 -1.77
CA VAL A 68 -11.80 1.21 -1.72
C VAL A 68 -12.72 0.71 -0.61
N LEU A 69 -12.80 -0.60 -0.40
CA LEU A 69 -13.51 -1.18 0.74
C LEU A 69 -12.94 -0.66 2.07
N VAL A 70 -11.62 -0.69 2.21
CA VAL A 70 -10.93 -0.20 3.42
C VAL A 70 -11.22 1.27 3.66
N LEU A 71 -11.18 2.11 2.63
CA LEU A 71 -11.50 3.54 2.75
C LEU A 71 -12.92 3.79 3.23
N GLY A 72 -13.90 3.03 2.72
CA GLY A 72 -15.27 3.13 3.24
C GLY A 72 -15.35 2.81 4.73
N ILE A 73 -14.66 1.75 5.16
CA ILE A 73 -14.63 1.34 6.56
C ILE A 73 -13.88 2.38 7.41
N TRP A 74 -12.78 2.95 6.92
CA TRP A 74 -12.01 4.00 7.57
C TRP A 74 -12.84 5.29 7.76
N GLU A 75 -13.55 5.74 6.73
CA GLU A 75 -14.43 6.93 6.81
C GLU A 75 -15.58 6.76 7.83
N THR A 76 -16.01 5.52 8.05
CA THR A 76 -17.08 5.18 9.01
C THR A 76 -16.52 4.94 10.41
N HIS A 77 -15.34 4.33 10.52
CA HIS A 77 -14.70 3.89 11.75
C HIS A 77 -13.23 4.34 11.82
N PRO A 78 -12.94 5.64 12.10
CA PRO A 78 -11.59 6.20 11.98
C PRO A 78 -10.47 5.43 12.70
N ARG A 79 -10.76 4.86 13.88
CA ARG A 79 -9.82 4.04 14.66
C ARG A 79 -9.20 2.88 13.87
N ILE A 80 -9.93 2.31 12.91
CA ILE A 80 -9.40 1.20 12.11
C ILE A 80 -8.24 1.63 11.21
N GLY A 81 -8.23 2.89 10.79
CA GLY A 81 -7.20 3.47 9.96
C GLY A 81 -5.84 3.45 10.62
N ASP A 82 -5.80 3.90 11.88
CA ASP A 82 -4.57 3.91 12.68
C ASP A 82 -4.03 2.48 12.86
N LEU A 83 -4.91 1.50 13.07
CA LEU A 83 -4.53 0.09 13.19
C LEU A 83 -4.04 -0.50 11.85
N ILE A 84 -4.66 -0.13 10.73
CA ILE A 84 -4.21 -0.54 9.40
C ILE A 84 -2.82 0.02 9.13
N LEU A 85 -2.61 1.32 9.41
CA LEU A 85 -1.30 1.95 9.27
C LEU A 85 -0.28 1.30 10.21
N ALA A 86 -0.64 1.00 11.46
CA ALA A 86 0.26 0.33 12.40
C ALA A 86 0.73 -1.03 11.87
N HIS A 87 -0.19 -1.90 11.45
CA HIS A 87 0.14 -3.20 10.87
C HIS A 87 0.93 -3.07 9.57
N LEU A 88 0.56 -2.12 8.72
CA LEU A 88 1.25 -1.88 7.45
C LEU A 88 2.68 -1.40 7.69
N HIS A 89 2.90 -0.47 8.62
CA HIS A 89 4.21 0.07 8.93
C HIS A 89 5.13 -0.95 9.60
N GLU A 90 4.57 -1.81 10.46
CA GLU A 90 5.31 -2.90 11.08
C GLU A 90 5.78 -3.92 10.03
N LYS A 91 4.90 -4.32 9.12
CA LYS A 91 5.21 -5.33 8.10
C LYS A 91 5.98 -4.78 6.90
N CYS A 92 5.75 -3.52 6.55
CA CYS A 92 6.33 -2.81 5.41
C CYS A 92 6.84 -1.45 5.87
N PRO A 93 8.08 -1.37 6.41
CA PRO A 93 8.67 -0.09 6.85
C PRO A 93 8.81 0.92 5.70
N TYR A 94 8.78 0.44 4.45
CA TYR A 94 8.80 1.24 3.22
C TYR A 94 7.51 2.02 2.96
N ALA A 95 6.41 1.72 3.68
CA ALA A 95 5.21 2.57 3.65
C ALA A 95 5.38 3.86 4.49
N VAL A 96 6.38 3.93 5.38
CA VAL A 96 6.77 5.11 6.20
C VAL A 96 7.94 5.93 5.60
N PRO A 97 8.51 5.49 4.47
CA PRO A 97 9.89 5.76 4.04
C PRO A 97 10.92 5.87 5.16
N PHE A 98 11.08 4.84 5.98
CA PHE A 98 12.11 4.82 7.02
C PHE A 98 13.04 3.63 6.84
N TYR A 99 14.35 3.89 6.81
CA TYR A 99 15.38 2.86 6.88
C TYR A 99 15.90 2.75 8.32
N PRO A 100 15.70 1.61 8.99
CA PRO A 100 16.19 1.42 10.35
C PRO A 100 17.72 1.57 10.42
N THR A 101 18.19 2.26 11.45
CA THR A 101 19.62 2.27 11.80
C THR A 101 19.91 1.15 12.78
N TRP A 102 21.05 0.49 12.60
CA TRP A 102 21.44 -0.65 13.41
C TRP A 102 22.34 -0.22 14.56
N LYS A 103 22.15 -0.83 15.74
CA LYS A 103 23.14 -0.73 16.82
C LYS A 103 24.28 -1.69 16.53
N GLU A 104 25.49 -1.33 16.95
CA GLU A 104 26.64 -2.22 16.87
C GLU A 104 26.34 -3.55 17.58
N GLY A 105 26.64 -4.68 16.93
CA GLY A 105 26.32 -6.02 17.43
C GLY A 105 24.90 -6.53 17.12
N THR A 106 24.07 -5.79 16.39
CA THR A 106 22.75 -6.31 15.93
C THR A 106 22.95 -7.47 14.96
N SER A 107 22.28 -8.60 15.19
CA SER A 107 22.39 -9.79 14.34
C SER A 107 21.83 -9.56 12.93
N VAL A 108 22.34 -10.28 11.92
CA VAL A 108 21.82 -10.20 10.54
C VAL A 108 20.33 -10.58 10.48
N GLN A 109 19.88 -11.54 11.30
CA GLN A 109 18.48 -11.93 11.36
C GLN A 109 17.59 -10.82 11.92
N ASP A 110 18.03 -10.12 12.97
CA ASP A 110 17.28 -8.99 13.52
C ASP A 110 17.25 -7.79 12.56
N GLN A 111 18.36 -7.53 11.86
CA GLN A 111 18.40 -6.54 10.79
C GLN A 111 17.39 -6.86 9.70
N LYS A 112 17.36 -8.12 9.22
CA LYS A 112 16.42 -8.58 8.19
C LYS A 112 14.97 -8.52 8.68
N ARG A 113 14.69 -8.93 9.93
CA ARG A 113 13.36 -8.81 10.53
C ARG A 113 12.87 -7.36 10.55
N MET A 114 13.74 -6.43 10.97
CA MET A 114 13.43 -4.98 10.97
C MET A 114 13.22 -4.39 9.57
N LEU A 115 13.83 -4.97 8.53
CA LEU A 115 13.57 -4.63 7.12
C LEU A 115 12.25 -5.23 6.58
N GLY A 116 11.54 -6.03 7.38
CA GLY A 116 10.28 -6.68 6.99
C GLY A 116 10.44 -8.07 6.34
N TYR A 117 11.63 -8.70 6.43
CA TYR A 117 11.79 -10.09 6.02
C TYR A 117 11.12 -11.02 7.03
N ILE A 118 10.53 -12.10 6.51
CA ILE A 118 10.08 -13.20 7.35
C ILE A 118 11.29 -14.07 7.71
N ILE A 119 11.43 -14.36 8.99
CA ILE A 119 12.43 -15.28 9.52
C ILE A 119 11.69 -16.57 9.88
N TYR A 120 12.02 -17.66 9.19
CA TYR A 120 11.54 -19.01 9.46
C TYR A 120 12.53 -19.74 10.39
N ASP A 121 12.11 -20.89 10.90
CA ASP A 121 12.99 -21.73 11.74
C ASP A 121 14.21 -22.25 10.95
N ASP A 122 14.06 -22.44 9.64
CA ASP A 122 15.06 -22.99 8.72
C ASP A 122 15.80 -21.93 7.89
N GLY A 123 15.45 -20.65 8.00
CA GLY A 123 16.14 -19.61 7.24
C GLY A 123 15.40 -18.29 7.12
N ILE A 124 15.92 -17.45 6.23
CA ILE A 124 15.35 -16.14 5.91
C ILE A 124 14.62 -16.27 4.58
N GLU A 125 13.47 -15.62 4.47
CA GLU A 125 12.74 -15.52 3.22
C GLU A 125 13.60 -15.07 2.04
N SER A 126 13.32 -15.63 0.86
CA SER A 126 13.99 -15.25 -0.38
C SER A 126 13.74 -13.78 -0.75
N GLN A 127 14.69 -13.18 -1.45
CA GLN A 127 14.57 -11.81 -1.95
C GLN A 127 13.33 -11.62 -2.86
N GLU A 128 13.04 -12.60 -3.70
CA GLU A 128 11.90 -12.55 -4.63
C GLU A 128 10.57 -12.53 -3.87
N SER A 129 10.39 -13.45 -2.92
CA SER A 129 9.18 -13.52 -2.09
C SER A 129 9.01 -12.24 -1.28
N PHE A 130 10.10 -11.74 -0.69
CA PHE A 130 10.11 -10.50 0.07
C PHE A 130 9.66 -9.31 -0.80
N LEU A 131 10.28 -9.10 -1.96
CA LEU A 131 9.94 -7.99 -2.86
C LEU A 131 8.49 -8.09 -3.34
N LYS A 132 7.99 -9.30 -3.60
CA LYS A 132 6.60 -9.53 -4.01
C LYS A 132 5.61 -9.09 -2.93
N ARG A 133 5.86 -9.44 -1.66
CA ARG A 133 5.04 -9.00 -0.52
C ARG A 133 5.09 -7.49 -0.32
N MET A 134 6.30 -6.90 -0.36
CA MET A 134 6.47 -5.44 -0.24
C MET A 134 5.75 -4.69 -1.36
N SER A 135 5.83 -5.21 -2.60
CA SER A 135 5.11 -4.67 -3.76
C SER A 135 3.60 -4.63 -3.50
N GLY A 136 3.01 -5.75 -3.06
CA GLY A 136 1.58 -5.80 -2.74
C GLY A 136 1.16 -4.79 -1.67
N MET A 137 1.95 -4.65 -0.61
CA MET A 137 1.70 -3.68 0.47
C MET A 137 1.86 -2.22 0.04
N ILE A 138 2.84 -1.90 -0.82
CA ILE A 138 3.03 -0.53 -1.34
C ILE A 138 1.94 -0.17 -2.35
N ARG A 139 1.52 -1.11 -3.21
CA ARG A 139 0.37 -0.91 -4.11
C ARG A 139 -0.92 -0.67 -3.34
N PHE A 140 -1.13 -1.42 -2.27
CA PHE A 140 -2.24 -1.20 -1.35
C PHE A 140 -2.19 0.19 -0.72
N TYR A 141 -1.05 0.61 -0.19
CA TYR A 141 -0.86 1.95 0.37
C TYR A 141 -1.12 3.07 -0.65
N ALA A 142 -0.54 2.96 -1.84
CA ALA A 142 -0.73 3.91 -2.93
C ALA A 142 -2.21 3.99 -3.36
N ALA A 143 -2.93 2.88 -3.38
CA ALA A 143 -4.36 2.82 -3.65
C ALA A 143 -5.18 3.50 -2.55
N LEU A 144 -4.85 3.26 -1.27
CA LEU A 144 -5.49 3.92 -0.13
C LEU A 144 -5.37 5.45 -0.19
N ILE A 145 -4.28 5.99 -0.73
CA ILE A 145 -4.01 7.43 -0.71
C ILE A 145 -4.89 8.23 -1.68
N HIS A 146 -5.29 7.64 -2.82
CA HIS A 146 -5.90 8.38 -3.93
C HIS A 146 -7.34 7.98 -4.25
N LEU A 147 -7.78 6.80 -3.81
CA LEU A 147 -9.14 6.32 -4.09
C LEU A 147 -10.16 6.96 -3.15
N ARG A 148 -11.45 6.77 -3.44
CA ARG A 148 -12.55 7.23 -2.59
C ARG A 148 -13.65 6.19 -2.53
N TRP A 149 -14.32 6.10 -1.39
CA TRP A 149 -15.53 5.30 -1.26
C TRP A 149 -16.69 6.01 -1.97
N PRO A 150 -17.29 5.42 -3.03
CA PRO A 150 -18.26 6.12 -3.86
C PRO A 150 -19.62 6.34 -3.20
N TYR A 151 -19.92 5.59 -2.12
CA TYR A 151 -21.18 5.71 -1.38
C TYR A 151 -21.07 6.59 -0.13
N SER A 152 -20.00 7.39 -0.02
CA SER A 152 -19.82 8.30 1.11
C SER A 152 -20.86 9.42 1.05
N SER A 153 -21.64 9.57 2.12
CA SER A 153 -22.58 10.69 2.29
C SER A 153 -21.94 11.91 2.97
N LYS A 154 -20.70 11.76 3.46
CA LYS A 154 -20.01 12.80 4.23
C LYS A 154 -19.23 13.73 3.29
N GLN A 155 -19.39 15.04 3.47
CA GLN A 155 -18.50 16.07 2.89
C GLN A 155 -17.13 16.13 3.61
N GLY A 156 -16.63 14.99 4.11
CA GLY A 156 -15.39 14.91 4.86
C GLY A 156 -14.16 14.88 3.96
N GLY A 157 -13.03 15.39 4.48
CA GLY A 157 -11.72 15.23 3.85
C GLY A 157 -11.35 13.75 3.68
N HIS A 158 -10.43 13.47 2.74
CA HIS A 158 -9.91 12.12 2.57
C HIS A 158 -9.17 11.68 3.85
N PRO A 159 -9.46 10.50 4.44
CA PRO A 159 -8.86 10.09 5.72
C PRO A 159 -7.33 10.01 5.67
N HIS A 160 -6.76 9.59 4.53
CA HIS A 160 -5.32 9.51 4.31
C HIS A 160 -4.89 10.02 2.91
N GLY A 161 -5.21 11.27 2.58
CA GLY A 161 -5.20 11.75 1.18
C GLY A 161 -3.84 11.95 0.50
N LEU A 162 -3.87 12.36 -0.78
CA LEU A 162 -2.72 12.54 -1.69
C LEU A 162 -1.51 13.31 -1.12
N SER A 163 -1.71 14.20 -0.16
CA SER A 163 -0.61 14.88 0.54
C SER A 163 0.38 13.91 1.21
N ASN A 164 -0.10 12.76 1.70
CA ASN A 164 0.74 11.71 2.26
C ASN A 164 1.54 10.99 1.18
N GLY A 165 0.99 10.87 -0.03
CA GLY A 165 1.73 10.32 -1.17
C GLY A 165 2.82 11.25 -1.68
N TRP A 166 2.58 12.57 -1.69
CA TRP A 166 3.63 13.55 -1.96
C TRP A 166 4.76 13.50 -0.94
N ARG A 167 4.42 13.46 0.36
CA ARG A 167 5.42 13.30 1.44
C ARG A 167 6.21 12.00 1.30
N TRP A 168 5.53 10.90 1.03
CA TRP A 168 6.15 9.59 0.82
C TRP A 168 7.19 9.64 -0.30
N LEU A 169 6.81 10.18 -1.47
CA LEU A 169 7.70 10.28 -2.62
C LEU A 169 8.90 11.19 -2.32
N ALA A 170 8.66 12.38 -1.76
CA ALA A 170 9.73 13.29 -1.38
C ALA A 170 10.71 12.65 -0.38
N GLN A 171 10.20 11.94 0.63
CA GLN A 171 11.01 11.31 1.65
C GLN A 171 11.83 10.14 1.08
N MET A 172 11.24 9.29 0.23
CA MET A 172 11.97 8.23 -0.48
C MET A 172 13.16 8.81 -1.27
N LEU A 173 12.93 9.90 -2.03
CA LEU A 173 13.96 10.52 -2.87
C LEU A 173 15.03 11.30 -2.09
N ASN A 174 14.76 11.64 -0.83
CA ASN A 174 15.73 12.30 0.05
C ASN A 174 16.64 11.30 0.80
N MET A 175 16.34 10.00 0.76
CA MET A 175 17.16 8.97 1.38
C MET A 175 18.11 8.32 0.37
N ALA A 176 19.17 7.66 0.87
CA ALA A 176 20.02 6.82 0.02
C ALA A 176 19.24 5.59 -0.46
N PRO A 177 19.29 5.23 -1.76
CA PRO A 177 18.55 4.09 -2.26
C PRO A 177 19.12 2.76 -1.72
N MET A 178 18.21 1.81 -1.48
CA MET A 178 18.57 0.43 -1.19
C MET A 178 18.51 -0.41 -2.48
N PRO A 179 19.47 -1.33 -2.70
CA PRO A 179 19.47 -2.24 -3.85
C PRO A 179 18.17 -3.05 -3.93
N ASP A 180 17.63 -3.21 -5.13
CA ASP A 180 16.33 -3.82 -5.48
C ASP A 180 15.07 -3.16 -4.89
N VAL A 181 15.08 -2.86 -3.58
CA VAL A 181 13.89 -2.44 -2.83
C VAL A 181 13.40 -1.09 -3.31
N THR A 182 14.28 -0.08 -3.33
CA THR A 182 13.89 1.29 -3.65
C THR A 182 13.32 1.41 -5.07
N ALA A 183 13.95 0.76 -6.05
CA ALA A 183 13.44 0.74 -7.42
C ALA A 183 12.08 0.05 -7.52
N THR A 184 11.89 -1.08 -6.80
CA THR A 184 10.63 -1.82 -6.78
C THR A 184 9.50 -0.97 -6.19
N VAL A 185 9.69 -0.44 -4.99
CA VAL A 185 8.62 0.31 -4.30
C VAL A 185 8.30 1.64 -5.00
N LEU A 186 9.29 2.32 -5.58
CA LEU A 186 9.03 3.54 -6.37
C LEU A 186 8.19 3.24 -7.62
N PHE A 187 8.55 2.19 -8.36
CA PHE A 187 7.77 1.78 -9.54
C PHE A 187 6.33 1.44 -9.15
N ASP A 188 6.16 0.57 -8.16
CA ASP A 188 4.85 0.10 -7.72
C ASP A 188 3.96 1.24 -7.20
N PHE A 189 4.55 2.19 -6.48
CA PHE A 189 3.85 3.36 -5.97
C PHE A 189 3.40 4.30 -7.10
N LEU A 190 4.31 4.62 -8.03
CA LEU A 190 4.03 5.52 -9.15
C LEU A 190 3.05 4.91 -10.16
N GLU A 191 3.13 3.61 -10.41
CA GLU A 191 2.17 2.93 -11.29
C GLU A 191 0.74 3.03 -10.75
N VAL A 192 0.56 2.94 -9.43
CA VAL A 192 -0.77 2.96 -8.79
C VAL A 192 -1.32 4.37 -8.58
N CYS A 193 -0.52 5.32 -8.08
CA CYS A 193 -1.03 6.64 -7.71
C CYS A 193 -0.37 7.81 -8.45
N GLY A 194 0.59 7.55 -9.34
CA GLY A 194 1.31 8.58 -10.09
C GLY A 194 0.40 9.44 -10.95
N ASN A 195 -0.62 8.86 -11.60
CA ASN A 195 -1.61 9.64 -12.36
C ASN A 195 -2.38 10.64 -11.47
N ALA A 196 -2.75 10.22 -10.25
CA ALA A 196 -3.45 11.09 -9.31
C ALA A 196 -2.54 12.20 -8.76
N LEU A 197 -1.28 11.88 -8.45
CA LEU A 197 -0.26 12.87 -8.06
C LEU A 197 0.02 13.88 -9.16
N MET A 198 0.17 13.40 -10.41
CA MET A 198 0.35 14.24 -11.59
C MET A 198 -0.81 15.23 -11.74
N LYS A 199 -2.06 14.77 -11.65
CA LYS A 199 -3.23 15.66 -11.75
C LYS A 199 -3.32 16.68 -10.61
N GLN A 200 -2.89 16.30 -9.41
CA GLN A 200 -3.01 17.15 -8.21
C GLN A 200 -1.91 18.19 -8.09
N TYR A 201 -0.67 17.85 -8.48
CA TYR A 201 0.53 18.67 -8.27
C TYR A 201 1.18 19.16 -9.56
N ASP A 202 0.73 18.66 -10.72
CA ASP A 202 1.08 19.09 -12.06
C ASP A 202 2.59 19.33 -12.23
N THR A 203 3.01 20.58 -12.44
CA THR A 203 4.40 20.97 -12.66
C THR A 203 5.34 20.50 -11.54
N GLN A 204 4.88 20.47 -10.28
CA GLN A 204 5.73 20.01 -9.17
C GLN A 204 5.97 18.50 -9.22
N PHE A 205 4.99 17.72 -9.67
CA PHE A 205 5.16 16.28 -9.87
C PHE A 205 6.18 15.99 -10.98
N TRP A 206 6.10 16.69 -12.11
CA TRP A 206 7.05 16.50 -13.20
C TRP A 206 8.50 16.88 -12.84
N LYS A 207 8.69 17.88 -11.99
CA LYS A 207 10.02 18.17 -11.42
C LYS A 207 10.57 17.00 -10.61
N MET A 208 9.73 16.30 -9.83
CA MET A 208 10.15 15.08 -9.13
C MET A 208 10.48 13.94 -10.10
N VAL A 209 9.71 13.77 -11.17
CA VAL A 209 9.97 12.75 -12.20
C VAL A 209 11.32 12.99 -12.89
N LEU A 210 11.62 14.24 -13.26
CA LEU A 210 12.92 14.60 -13.84
C LEU A 210 14.06 14.39 -12.84
N LEU A 211 13.90 14.81 -11.58
CA LEU A 211 14.87 14.54 -10.51
C LEU A 211 15.13 13.03 -10.35
N MET A 212 14.07 12.21 -10.39
CA MET A 212 14.21 10.75 -10.33
C MET A 212 15.04 10.21 -11.49
N GLN A 213 14.80 10.70 -12.71
CA GLN A 213 15.52 10.23 -13.89
C GLN A 213 16.98 10.69 -13.93
N GLU A 214 17.22 11.97 -13.66
CA GLU A 214 18.52 12.61 -13.86
C GLU A 214 19.47 12.42 -12.68
N GLU A 215 18.94 12.40 -11.45
CA GLU A 215 19.78 12.32 -10.24
C GLU A 215 19.60 11.03 -9.46
N TYR A 216 18.36 10.57 -9.27
CA TYR A 216 18.11 9.47 -8.34
C TYR A 216 18.40 8.09 -8.95
N ILE A 217 18.07 7.88 -10.23
CA ILE A 217 18.40 6.65 -10.96
C ILE A 217 19.91 6.36 -10.95
N PRO A 218 20.81 7.32 -11.26
CA PRO A 218 22.25 7.10 -11.13
C PRO A 218 22.70 6.67 -9.72
N ARG A 219 22.05 7.20 -8.67
CA ARG A 219 22.31 6.76 -7.29
C ARG A 219 21.90 5.31 -7.06
N ILE A 220 20.77 4.87 -7.64
CA ILE A 220 20.34 3.46 -7.57
C ILE A 220 21.33 2.59 -8.35
N GLU A 221 21.79 3.00 -9.53
CA GLU A 221 22.79 2.26 -10.31
C GLU A 221 24.09 2.03 -9.53
N ALA A 222 24.57 3.06 -8.84
CA ALA A 222 25.82 2.99 -8.08
C ALA A 222 25.79 1.94 -6.95
N VAL A 223 24.61 1.58 -6.45
CA VAL A 223 24.44 0.59 -5.37
C VAL A 223 23.90 -0.76 -5.87
N THR A 224 23.47 -0.85 -7.13
CA THR A 224 22.82 -2.06 -7.67
C THR A 224 23.84 -2.97 -8.34
N SER A 225 23.90 -4.22 -7.92
CA SER A 225 24.77 -5.23 -8.53
C SER A 225 24.27 -5.66 -9.92
N SER A 226 25.14 -6.15 -10.80
CA SER A 226 24.80 -6.52 -12.19
C SER A 226 23.66 -7.55 -12.32
N GLY A 227 23.48 -8.44 -11.32
CA GLY A 227 22.39 -9.41 -11.25
C GLY A 227 21.05 -8.88 -10.71
N GLN A 228 20.98 -7.62 -10.29
CA GLN A 228 19.84 -7.01 -9.56
C GLN A 228 19.18 -5.85 -10.36
N THR A 229 19.39 -5.82 -11.68
CA THR A 229 18.97 -4.69 -12.51
C THR A 229 17.50 -4.73 -12.92
N GLY A 230 16.79 -5.83 -12.66
CA GLY A 230 15.42 -6.03 -13.16
C GLY A 230 14.40 -5.00 -12.65
N SER A 231 14.44 -4.65 -11.36
CA SER A 231 13.54 -3.63 -10.79
C SER A 231 13.89 -2.23 -11.26
N LEU A 232 15.20 -1.93 -11.39
CA LEU A 232 15.66 -0.65 -11.92
C LEU A 232 15.26 -0.44 -13.38
N SER A 233 15.39 -1.48 -14.22
CA SER A 233 15.00 -1.42 -15.63
C SER A 233 13.51 -1.15 -15.81
N ARG A 234 12.66 -1.77 -14.96
CA ARG A 234 11.20 -1.51 -14.94
C ARG A 234 10.89 -0.05 -14.57
N LEU A 235 11.50 0.47 -13.51
CA LEU A 235 11.33 1.86 -13.11
C LEU A 235 11.77 2.82 -14.21
N LYS A 236 12.95 2.59 -14.82
CA LYS A 236 13.46 3.41 -15.92
C LYS A 236 12.52 3.43 -17.12
N GLY A 237 12.09 2.25 -17.58
CA GLY A 237 11.18 2.14 -18.71
C GLY A 237 9.87 2.90 -18.47
N PHE A 238 9.29 2.74 -17.27
CA PHE A 238 8.09 3.46 -16.87
C PHE A 238 8.28 4.99 -16.88
N LEU A 239 9.35 5.50 -16.28
CA LEU A 239 9.61 6.95 -16.24
C LEU A 239 9.87 7.52 -17.64
N GLN A 240 10.61 6.79 -18.49
CA GLN A 240 10.87 7.17 -19.88
C GLN A 240 9.58 7.27 -20.69
N GLU A 241 8.70 6.27 -20.56
CA GLU A 241 7.40 6.28 -21.23
C GLU A 241 6.55 7.47 -20.76
N CYS A 242 6.47 7.70 -19.43
CA CYS A 242 5.70 8.82 -18.88
C CYS A 242 6.19 10.17 -19.42
N LEU A 243 7.50 10.38 -19.47
CA LEU A 243 8.08 11.63 -19.96
C LEU A 243 7.92 11.82 -21.46
N GLN A 244 8.02 10.74 -22.24
CA GLN A 244 7.81 10.77 -23.68
C GLN A 244 6.35 11.12 -24.01
N GLN A 245 5.39 10.52 -23.31
CA GLN A 245 3.97 10.78 -23.49
C GLN A 245 3.50 12.06 -22.79
N LYS A 246 4.31 12.61 -21.88
CA LYS A 246 3.95 13.71 -20.96
C LYS A 246 2.67 13.39 -20.16
N GLU A 247 2.47 12.12 -19.86
CA GLU A 247 1.32 11.61 -19.14
C GLU A 247 1.73 10.38 -18.35
N VAL A 248 1.26 10.28 -17.11
CA VAL A 248 1.32 9.02 -16.35
C VAL A 248 0.05 8.23 -16.67
N PRO A 249 0.13 6.99 -17.18
CA PRO A 249 -1.05 6.21 -17.52
C PRO A 249 -1.94 5.98 -16.29
N LEU A 250 -3.24 5.82 -16.52
CA LEU A 250 -4.13 5.32 -15.47
C LEU A 250 -3.68 3.92 -15.04
N PRO A 251 -3.74 3.60 -13.74
CA PRO A 251 -3.34 2.28 -13.28
C PRO A 251 -4.21 1.19 -13.90
N LYS A 252 -3.58 0.08 -14.28
CA LYS A 252 -4.28 -1.16 -14.62
C LYS A 252 -5.08 -1.63 -13.39
N GLY A 253 -6.31 -2.09 -13.60
CA GLY A 253 -7.21 -2.48 -12.51
C GLY A 253 -8.03 -1.35 -11.88
N ALA A 254 -7.89 -0.09 -12.34
CA ALA A 254 -8.73 1.02 -11.88
C ALA A 254 -10.22 0.70 -12.03
N LEU A 255 -11.01 0.97 -10.99
CA LEU A 255 -12.44 0.62 -10.97
C LEU A 255 -13.24 1.54 -11.90
N SER A 256 -13.75 0.96 -12.99
CA SER A 256 -14.55 1.68 -13.97
C SER A 256 -15.95 2.04 -13.44
N PRO A 257 -16.65 3.00 -14.06
CA PRO A 257 -18.06 3.24 -13.76
C PRO A 257 -18.96 2.00 -13.97
N SER A 258 -18.61 1.10 -14.89
CA SER A 258 -19.37 -0.14 -15.11
C SER A 258 -19.27 -1.11 -13.95
N PHE A 259 -18.11 -1.18 -13.27
CA PHE A 259 -17.95 -1.99 -12.06
C PHE A 259 -18.97 -1.60 -10.97
N TRP A 260 -19.25 -0.31 -10.81
CA TRP A 260 -20.18 0.19 -9.79
C TRP A 260 -21.66 0.05 -10.17
N LYS A 261 -21.96 -0.10 -11.45
CA LYS A 261 -23.32 -0.33 -11.97
C LYS A 261 -23.72 -1.80 -11.97
N SER A 262 -22.75 -2.72 -11.92
CA SER A 262 -22.97 -4.16 -11.69
C SER A 262 -23.15 -4.48 -10.21
#